data_AF-A0AWV4-F1
#
_entry.id   AF-A0AWV4-F1
#
_cell.length_a   1.000
_cell.length_b   1.000
_cell.length_c   1.000
_cell.angle_alpha   90.00
_cell.angle_beta   90.00
_cell.angle_gamma   90.00
#
_symmetry.space_group_name_H-M   'P 1'
#
loop_
_entity.id
_entity.type
_entity.pdbx_description
1 polymer ?
#
loop_
_entity_poly.entity_id
_entity_poly.type
_entity_poly.pdbx_seq_one_letter_code
_entity_poly.pdbx_strand_id
1 'polypeptide(L)'
;MTVTIYTKPAGCFGCAKTKQKFAEAGVDFHEVDVTTNPAAFEYITEELGYSQVPVVVYDKDGTENHWSGLNPVRIDQVISIEAAGRVREA
;
A
#
# COMPACT_ATOMS: atom_id res chain seq x y z
N MET A 1 2.59 -12.33 -2.51
CA MET A 1 1.85 -11.08 -2.84
C MET A 1 2.81 -9.92 -2.67
N THR A 2 2.63 -8.84 -3.43
CA THR A 2 3.49 -7.65 -3.35
C THR A 2 2.65 -6.48 -2.89
N VAL A 3 3.17 -5.65 -1.98
CA VAL A 3 2.50 -4.45 -1.48
C VAL A 3 3.40 -3.24 -1.70
N THR A 4 2.88 -2.20 -2.31
CA THR A 4 3.55 -0.91 -2.48
C THR A 4 2.71 0.17 -1.83
N ILE A 5 3.35 1.01 -1.01
CA ILE A 5 2.72 2.17 -0.37
C ILE A 5 3.37 3.43 -0.95
N TYR A 6 2.61 4.17 -1.72
CA TYR A 6 2.98 5.49 -2.22
C TYR A 6 2.69 6.52 -1.13
N THR A 7 3.72 7.25 -0.71
CA THR A 7 3.68 8.16 0.44
C THR A 7 4.21 9.54 0.10
N LYS A 8 4.16 10.44 1.09
CA LYS A 8 4.96 11.66 1.13
C LYS A 8 5.66 11.76 2.49
N PRO A 9 6.87 12.33 2.57
CA PRO A 9 7.76 12.20 3.73
C PRO A 9 7.26 12.92 4.98
N ALA A 10 6.65 14.10 4.85
CA ALA A 10 6.16 14.88 5.99
C ALA A 10 4.64 15.14 5.92
N GLY A 11 4.00 15.23 7.08
CA GLY A 11 2.59 15.61 7.20
C GLY A 11 1.59 14.58 6.67
N CYS A 12 1.93 13.28 6.71
CA CYS A 12 1.03 12.20 6.31
C CYS A 12 0.81 11.19 7.44
N PHE A 13 -0.12 11.50 8.35
CA PHE A 13 -0.52 10.59 9.43
C PHE A 13 -1.01 9.24 8.89
N GLY A 14 -1.80 9.25 7.81
CA GLY A 14 -2.31 8.04 7.17
C GLY A 14 -1.20 7.13 6.62
N CYS A 15 -0.14 7.72 6.03
CA CYS A 15 1.01 6.97 5.53
C CYS A 15 1.73 6.27 6.69
N ALA A 16 2.04 7.02 7.76
CA ALA A 16 2.70 6.47 8.93
C ALA A 16 1.88 5.34 9.58
N LYS A 17 0.57 5.51 9.73
CA LYS A 17 -0.30 4.49 10.33
C LYS A 17 -0.50 3.25 9.49
N THR A 18 -0.57 3.38 8.16
CA THR A 18 -0.65 2.22 7.26
C THR A 18 0.63 1.39 7.35
N LYS A 19 1.80 2.04 7.24
CA LYS A 19 3.12 1.39 7.38
C LYS A 19 3.28 0.71 8.74
N GLN A 20 2.90 1.40 9.82
CA GLN A 20 2.95 0.83 11.17
C GLN A 20 2.13 -0.46 11.26
N LYS A 21 0.87 -0.45 10.80
CA LYS A 21 0.00 -1.63 10.87
C LYS A 21 0.51 -2.81 10.06
N PHE A 22 1.04 -2.56 8.86
CA PHE A 22 1.65 -3.63 8.07
C PHE A 22 2.91 -4.18 8.72
N ALA A 23 3.80 -3.32 9.24
CA ALA A 23 4.98 -3.77 9.96
C ALA A 23 4.63 -4.58 11.22
N GLU A 24 3.65 -4.15 12.01
CA GLU A 24 3.16 -4.88 13.20
C GLU A 24 2.57 -6.25 12.85
N ALA A 25 1.92 -6.38 11.69
CA ALA A 25 1.40 -7.63 11.18
C ALA A 25 2.43 -8.46 10.39
N GLY A 26 3.66 -7.97 10.26
CA GLY A 26 4.72 -8.63 9.48
C GLY A 26 4.42 -8.72 7.99
N VAL A 27 3.67 -7.78 7.43
CA VAL A 27 3.44 -7.65 5.98
C VAL A 27 4.59 -6.87 5.37
N ASP A 28 5.32 -7.48 4.44
CA ASP A 28 6.38 -6.80 3.68
C ASP A 28 5.78 -5.81 2.69
N PHE A 29 6.37 -4.62 2.60
CA PHE A 29 5.93 -3.59 1.65
C PHE A 29 7.09 -2.75 1.14
N HIS A 30 6.92 -2.23 -0.08
CA HIS A 30 7.79 -1.21 -0.66
C HIS A 30 7.20 0.17 -0.42
N GLU A 31 7.96 1.07 0.18
CA GLU A 31 7.58 2.48 0.28
C GLU A 31 8.14 3.27 -0.90
N VAL A 32 7.30 4.10 -1.52
CA VAL A 32 7.69 4.99 -2.63
C VAL A 32 7.25 6.42 -2.30
N ASP A 33 8.21 7.32 -2.16
CA ASP A 33 7.93 8.75 -1.99
C ASP A 33 7.58 9.40 -3.34
N VAL A 34 6.33 9.83 -3.50
CA VAL A 34 5.86 10.44 -4.75
C VAL A 34 6.39 11.86 -4.94
N THR A 35 6.91 12.51 -3.90
CA THR A 35 7.44 13.88 -4.01
C THR A 35 8.81 13.92 -4.68
N THR A 36 9.51 12.79 -4.71
CA THR A 36 10.84 12.65 -5.30
C THR A 36 10.86 11.70 -6.50
N ASN A 37 9.74 11.06 -6.81
CA ASN A 37 9.59 10.13 -7.93
C ASN A 37 8.44 10.56 -8.86
N PRO A 38 8.74 11.30 -9.95
CA PRO A 38 7.73 11.78 -10.89
C PRO A 38 6.90 10.67 -11.54
N ALA A 39 7.52 9.53 -11.88
CA ALA A 39 6.80 8.40 -12.48
C ALA A 39 5.81 7.77 -11.49
N ALA A 40 6.17 7.70 -10.21
CA ALA A 40 5.24 7.25 -9.17
C ALA A 40 4.09 8.24 -8.94
N PHE A 41 4.37 9.55 -9.02
CA PHE A 41 3.34 10.58 -8.96
C PHE A 41 2.36 10.48 -10.12
N GLU A 42 2.86 10.40 -11.36
CA GLU A 42 2.05 10.24 -12.56
C GLU A 42 1.20 8.96 -12.51
N TYR A 43 1.79 7.84 -12.11
CA TYR A 43 1.06 6.59 -11.93
C TYR A 43 -0.12 6.75 -10.96
N ILE A 44 0.08 7.36 -9.78
CA ILE A 44 -1.03 7.50 -8.83
C ILE A 44 -2.07 8.53 -9.26
N THR A 45 -1.69 9.60 -9.97
CA THR A 45 -2.63 10.68 -10.35
C THR A 45 -3.33 10.42 -11.67
N GLU A 46 -2.59 10.03 -12.71
CA GLU A 46 -3.10 9.91 -14.07
C GLU A 46 -3.63 8.51 -14.37
N GLU A 47 -2.94 7.46 -13.91
CA GLU A 47 -3.36 6.08 -14.17
C GLU A 47 -4.40 5.60 -13.15
N LEU A 48 -4.14 5.80 -11.85
CA LEU A 48 -5.06 5.38 -10.78
C LEU A 48 -6.11 6.42 -10.40
N GLY A 49 -5.92 7.69 -10.79
CA GLY A 49 -6.90 8.76 -10.56
C GLY A 49 -6.96 9.30 -9.12
N TYR A 50 -5.92 9.09 -8.30
CA TYR A 50 -5.91 9.54 -6.91
C TYR A 50 -5.16 10.86 -6.72
N SER A 51 -5.68 11.71 -5.82
CA SER A 51 -5.09 13.01 -5.47
C SER A 51 -4.57 13.09 -4.03
N GLN A 52 -4.58 11.97 -3.30
CA GLN A 52 -4.16 11.90 -1.91
C GLN A 52 -3.33 10.65 -1.62
N VAL A 53 -2.43 10.78 -0.64
CA VAL A 53 -1.62 9.68 -0.09
C VAL A 53 -2.07 9.33 1.35
N PRO A 54 -1.85 8.08 1.82
CA PRO A 54 -1.20 6.98 1.12
C PRO A 54 -2.04 6.43 -0.03
N VAL A 55 -1.41 6.00 -1.13
CA VAL A 55 -2.02 5.05 -2.07
C VAL A 55 -1.35 3.71 -1.81
N VAL A 56 -2.14 2.67 -1.57
CA VAL A 56 -1.62 1.32 -1.43
C VAL A 56 -2.04 0.53 -2.65
N VAL A 57 -1.07 -0.13 -3.26
CA VAL A 57 -1.25 -1.03 -4.40
C VAL A 57 -0.75 -2.41 -3.96
N TYR A 58 -1.48 -3.46 -4.30
CA TYR A 58 -1.03 -4.82 -4.07
C TYR A 58 -1.47 -5.75 -5.20
N ASP A 59 -0.62 -6.71 -5.54
CA ASP A 59 -0.97 -7.78 -6.47
C ASP A 59 -1.44 -9.02 -5.70
N LYS A 60 -2.60 -9.53 -6.10
CA LYS A 60 -3.11 -10.82 -5.65
C LYS A 60 -3.47 -11.67 -6.87
N ASP A 61 -2.78 -12.80 -7.01
CA ASP A 61 -3.03 -13.79 -8.06
C ASP A 61 -3.01 -13.17 -9.48
N GLY A 62 -2.11 -12.20 -9.72
CA GLY A 62 -1.98 -11.50 -11.00
C GLY A 62 -3.04 -10.40 -11.23
N THR A 63 -3.79 -10.04 -10.20
CA THR A 63 -4.74 -8.93 -10.21
C THR A 63 -4.26 -7.81 -9.29
N GLU A 64 -3.97 -6.66 -9.88
CA GLU A 64 -3.65 -5.43 -9.14
C GLU A 64 -4.90 -4.89 -8.44
N ASN A 65 -4.76 -4.57 -7.16
CA ASN A 65 -5.79 -3.96 -6.33
C ASN A 65 -5.19 -2.73 -5.65
N HIS A 66 -5.98 -1.66 -5.52
CA HIS A 66 -5.48 -0.43 -4.94
C HIS A 66 -6.56 0.36 -4.18
N TRP A 67 -6.11 1.22 -3.28
CA TRP A 67 -6.94 2.24 -2.62
C TRP A 67 -6.11 3.44 -2.20
N SER A 68 -6.78 4.55 -1.87
CA SER A 68 -6.16 5.74 -1.28
C SER A 68 -6.70 6.07 0.11
N GLY A 69 -5.88 6.76 0.90
CA GLY A 69 -6.16 7.15 2.27
C GLY A 69 -5.93 6.05 3.32
N LEU A 70 -5.98 6.44 4.60
CA LEU A 70 -5.99 5.50 5.71
C LEU A 70 -7.31 4.74 5.73
N ASN A 71 -7.28 3.44 5.44
CA ASN A 71 -8.47 2.60 5.39
C ASN A 71 -8.24 1.32 6.22
N PRO A 72 -8.68 1.29 7.50
CA PRO A 72 -8.46 0.15 8.38
C PRO A 72 -9.02 -1.17 7.83
N VAL A 73 -10.19 -1.14 7.18
CA VAL A 73 -10.81 -2.34 6.62
C VAL A 73 -9.96 -2.94 5.49
N ARG A 74 -9.44 -2.11 4.59
CA ARG A 74 -8.54 -2.56 3.51
C ARG A 74 -7.19 -3.04 4.05
N ILE A 75 -6.68 -2.39 5.09
CA ILE A 75 -5.45 -2.82 5.78
C ILE A 75 -5.64 -4.21 6.38
N ASP A 76 -6.71 -4.43 7.13
CA ASP A 76 -7.01 -5.73 7.75
C ASP A 76 -7.25 -6.81 6.68
N GLN A 77 -7.86 -6.45 5.54
CA GLN A 77 -8.02 -7.33 4.38
C GLN A 77 -6.66 -7.79 3.83
N VAL A 78 -5.73 -6.86 3.58
CA VAL A 78 -4.38 -7.16 3.09
C VAL A 78 -3.62 -8.05 4.07
N ILE A 79 -3.67 -7.74 5.37
CA ILE A 79 -3.06 -8.56 6.42
C ILE A 79 -3.62 -10.00 6.39
N SER A 80 -4.93 -10.14 6.22
CA SER A 80 -5.58 -11.45 6.14
C SER A 80 -5.17 -12.24 4.90
N ILE A 81 -5.00 -11.57 3.75
CA ILE A 81 -4.54 -12.20 2.51
C ILE A 81 -3.10 -12.68 2.65
N GLU A 82 -2.21 -11.86 3.20
CA GLU A 82 -0.80 -12.21 3.46
C GLU A 82 -0.68 -13.44 4.37
N ALA A 83 -1.41 -13.43 5.48
CA ALA A 83 -1.43 -14.55 6.41
C ALA A 83 -1.94 -15.84 5.72
N ALA A 84 -2.98 -15.75 4.89
CA ALA A 84 -3.50 -16.89 4.16
C ALA A 84 -2.53 -17.42 3.07
N GLY A 85 -1.74 -16.55 2.45
CA GLY A 85 -0.70 -16.92 1.49
C GLY A 85 0.39 -17.77 2.12
N ARG A 86 0.91 -17.34 3.27
CA ARG A 86 1.98 -18.05 4.00
C ARG A 86 1.59 -19.46 4.44
N VAL A 87 0.31 -19.69 4.75
CA VAL A 87 -0.20 -21.03 5.11
C VAL A 87 -0.22 -21.98 3.91
N ARG A 88 -0.35 -21.47 2.68
CA ARG A 88 -0.39 -22.31 1.46
C ARG A 88 0.99 -22.72 0.97
N GLU A 89 2.02 -22.01 1.39
CA GLU A 89 3.43 -22.24 1.02
C GLU A 89 4.17 -23.14 2.03
N ALA A 90 3.54 -23.42 3.18
CA ALA A 90 4.03 -24.31 4.23
C ALA A 90 3.51 -25.74 4.07
#